data_AF-A0A966UH87-F1
#
_entry.id   AF-A0A966UH87-F1
#
_cell.length_a   1.000
_cell.length_b   1.000
_cell.length_c   1.000
_cell.angle_alpha   90.00
_cell.angle_beta   90.00
_cell.angle_gamma   90.00
#
_symmetry.space_group_name_H-M   'P 1'
#
loop_
_entity.id
_entity.type
_entity.pdbx_description
1 polymer ?
#
loop_
_entity_poly.entity_id
_entity_poly.type
_entity_poly.pdbx_seq_one_letter_code
_entity_poly.pdbx_strand_id
1 'polypeptide(L)' 'KTNSPKRSHSYHHQAIDKLAPGLIISGRAPDQTIEAVEHETKNWIVGVQWHPEDDADVEPDQQNLFNGFVHAIAG' A
#
# COMPACT_ATOMS: atom_id res chain seq x y z
N LYS A 1 -6.70 -5.02 -17.19
CA LYS A 1 -6.22 -5.21 -15.81
C LYS A 1 -6.33 -6.69 -15.51
N THR A 2 -5.22 -7.41 -15.41
CA THR A 2 -5.23 -8.85 -15.10
C THR A 2 -5.58 -9.01 -13.62
N ASN A 3 -6.57 -9.84 -13.29
CA ASN A 3 -6.99 -10.16 -11.92
C ASN A 3 -5.97 -11.07 -11.19
N SER A 4 -4.71 -11.07 -11.60
CA SER A 4 -3.67 -11.87 -10.97
C SER A 4 -3.10 -11.10 -9.79
N PRO A 5 -2.97 -11.72 -8.61
CA PRO A 5 -2.36 -11.08 -7.45
C PRO A 5 -0.92 -10.65 -7.80
N LYS A 6 -0.58 -9.41 -7.47
CA LYS A 6 0.80 -8.93 -7.59
C LYS A 6 1.63 -9.45 -6.42
N ARG A 7 2.89 -9.76 -6.68
CA ARG A 7 3.85 -10.14 -5.65
C ARG A 7 4.45 -8.88 -5.04
N SER A 8 4.64 -8.91 -3.72
CA SER A 8 5.30 -7.85 -2.95
C SER A 8 6.24 -8.50 -1.93
N HIS A 9 7.29 -7.79 -1.53
CA HIS A 9 8.23 -8.25 -0.53
C HIS A 9 7.72 -7.94 0.89
N SER A 10 7.53 -8.98 1.69
CA SER A 10 6.89 -8.89 3.00
C SER A 10 7.80 -9.47 4.08
N TYR A 11 8.19 -8.62 5.04
CA TYR A 11 9.09 -8.96 6.15
C TYR A 11 8.58 -8.35 7.45
N HIS A 12 7.48 -8.88 7.97
CA HIS A 12 6.88 -8.40 9.21
C HIS A 12 6.42 -9.56 10.10
N HIS A 13 6.38 -9.32 11.41
CA HIS A 13 5.86 -10.27 12.41
C HIS A 13 4.54 -9.81 13.05
N GLN A 14 4.06 -8.65 12.61
CA GLN A 14 2.92 -7.92 13.18
C GLN A 14 2.07 -7.42 12.02
N ALA A 15 0.76 -7.44 12.21
CA ALA A 15 -0.21 -6.94 11.25
C ALA A 15 -1.29 -6.13 11.94
N ILE A 16 -2.07 -5.38 11.16
CA ILE A 16 -3.20 -4.59 11.66
C ILE A 16 -4.30 -5.55 12.16
N ASP A 17 -4.55 -5.53 13.47
CA ASP A 17 -5.67 -6.23 14.10
C ASP A 17 -6.95 -5.40 14.05
N LYS A 18 -6.86 -4.11 14.44
CA LYS A 18 -7.98 -3.17 14.44
C LYS A 18 -7.65 -1.92 13.65
N LEU A 19 -8.50 -1.63 12.66
CA LEU A 19 -8.36 -0.44 11.84
C LEU A 19 -8.82 0.82 12.61
N ALA A 20 -8.05 1.91 12.48
CA ALA A 20 -8.41 3.19 13.08
C ALA A 20 -9.58 3.85 12.32
N PRO A 21 -10.42 4.68 12.98
CA PRO A 21 -11.43 5.48 12.31
C PRO A 21 -10.84 6.36 11.20
N GLY A 22 -11.55 6.48 10.08
CA GLY A 22 -11.12 7.27 8.92
C GLY A 22 -10.17 6.53 7.97
N LEU A 23 -9.69 5.33 8.33
CA LEU A 23 -8.97 4.46 7.40
C LEU A 23 -9.93 3.44 6.77
N ILE A 24 -9.65 3.11 5.51
CA ILE A 24 -10.29 2.03 4.77
C ILE A 24 -9.25 1.03 4.28
N ILE A 25 -9.67 -0.21 4.06
CA ILE A 25 -8.81 -1.29 3.59
C ILE A 25 -8.79 -1.27 2.06
N SER A 26 -7.61 -1.04 1.48
CA SER A 26 -7.40 -0.98 0.03
C SER A 26 -6.67 -2.20 -0.52
N GLY A 27 -6.07 -3.04 0.35
CA GLY A 27 -5.40 -4.28 -0.07
C GLY A 27 -5.34 -5.34 1.03
N ARG A 28 -5.49 -6.60 0.60
CA ARG A 28 -5.31 -7.79 1.45
C ARG A 28 -4.45 -8.84 0.77
N ALA A 29 -3.64 -9.54 1.56
CA ALA A 29 -3.01 -10.78 1.13
C ALA A 29 -4.04 -11.94 1.02
N PRO A 30 -3.69 -13.06 0.36
CA PRO A 30 -4.59 -14.22 0.24
C PRO A 30 -5.08 -14.77 1.58
N ASP A 31 -4.26 -14.69 2.64
CA ASP A 31 -4.58 -15.10 4.01
C ASP A 31 -5.44 -14.09 4.78
N GLN A 32 -5.90 -13.03 4.09
CA GLN A 32 -6.71 -11.93 4.60
C GLN A 32 -5.97 -10.88 5.44
N THR A 33 -4.65 -11.01 5.62
CA THR A 33 -3.83 -9.97 6.26
C THR A 33 -4.02 -8.64 5.54
N ILE A 34 -4.27 -7.57 6.31
CA ILE A 34 -4.41 -6.22 5.76
C ILE A 34 -3.01 -5.75 5.35
N GLU A 35 -2.83 -5.53 4.06
CA GLU A 35 -1.53 -5.15 3.47
C GLU A 35 -1.52 -3.71 2.95
N ALA A 36 -2.69 -3.11 2.69
CA ALA A 36 -2.79 -1.70 2.34
C ALA A 36 -4.03 -1.04 2.95
N VAL A 37 -3.84 0.21 3.38
CA VAL A 37 -4.87 1.09 3.89
C VAL A 37 -4.73 2.50 3.30
N GLU A 38 -5.84 3.22 3.21
CA GLU A 38 -5.85 4.64 2.84
C GLU A 38 -6.84 5.41 3.71
N HIS A 39 -6.65 6.73 3.84
CA HIS A 39 -7.63 7.56 4.55
C HIS A 39 -8.78 7.94 3.61
N GLU A 40 -10.02 7.82 4.11
CA GLU A 40 -11.25 8.04 3.33
C GLU A 40 -11.41 9.45 2.72
N THR A 41 -10.79 10.50 3.30
CA THR A 41 -11.09 11.90 2.98
C THR A 41 -9.88 12.83 2.99
N LYS A 42 -8.71 12.38 3.44
CA LYS A 42 -7.49 13.20 3.46
C LYS A 42 -6.75 13.04 2.14
N ASN A 43 -6.13 14.11 1.66
CA ASN A 43 -5.53 14.17 0.31
C ASN A 43 -4.64 12.97 -0.03
N TRP A 44 -3.61 12.71 0.77
CA TRP A 44 -2.70 11.61 0.52
C TRP A 44 -2.20 10.99 1.82
N ILE A 45 -2.93 9.97 2.26
CA ILE A 45 -2.54 9.07 3.35
C ILE A 45 -2.74 7.66 2.82
N VAL A 46 -1.63 7.02 2.47
CA VAL A 46 -1.56 5.63 2.01
C VAL A 46 -0.54 4.92 2.89
N GLY A 47 -0.93 3.78 3.44
CA GLY A 47 -0.04 2.88 4.18
C GLY A 47 -0.02 1.53 3.50
N VAL A 48 1.18 1.02 3.22
CA VAL A 48 1.40 -0.35 2.73
C VAL A 48 2.28 -1.08 3.74
N GLN A 49 2.04 -2.37 3.91
CA GLN A 49 2.74 -3.19 4.90
C GLN A 49 3.95 -3.93 4.30
N TRP A 50 3.97 -4.12 2.97
CA TRP A 50 5.13 -4.58 2.23
C TRP A 50 6.16 -3.45 2.03
N HIS A 51 7.31 -3.82 1.45
CA HIS A 51 8.42 -2.92 1.13
C HIS A 51 8.43 -2.55 -0.37
N PRO A 52 7.68 -1.51 -0.82
CA PRO A 52 7.67 -1.11 -2.22
C PRO A 52 9.04 -0.56 -2.69
N GLU A 53 9.92 -0.18 -1.78
CA GLU A 53 11.27 0.30 -2.08
C GLU A 53 12.20 -0.79 -2.61
N ASP A 54 11.93 -2.06 -2.32
CA ASP A 54 12.83 -3.17 -2.67
C ASP A 54 12.90 -3.43 -4.19
N ASP A 55 11.83 -3.10 -4.92
CA ASP A 55 11.66 -3.41 -6.34
C ASP A 55 11.11 -2.23 -7.16
N ALA A 56 11.03 -1.02 -6.59
CA ALA A 56 10.54 0.17 -7.31
C ALA A 56 11.33 0.50 -8.59
N ASP A 57 12.61 0.17 -8.66
CA ASP A 57 13.44 0.41 -9.85
C ASP A 57 13.07 -0.49 -11.04
N VAL A 58 12.41 -1.62 -10.78
CA VAL A 58 12.07 -2.64 -11.80
C VAL A 58 10.57 -2.91 -11.91
N GLU A 59 9.76 -2.60 -10.90
CA GLU A 59 8.31 -2.81 -10.86
C GLU A 59 7.56 -1.47 -10.84
N PRO A 60 6.95 -1.04 -11.96
CA PRO A 60 6.32 0.29 -12.08
C PRO A 60 5.22 0.58 -11.06
N ASP A 61 4.48 -0.43 -10.62
CA ASP A 61 3.40 -0.24 -9.64
C ASP A 61 3.93 0.14 -8.26
N GLN A 62 5.11 -0.36 -7.89
CA GLN A 62 5.78 -0.03 -6.65
C GLN A 62 6.31 1.40 -6.71
N GLN A 63 6.94 1.77 -7.83
CA GLN A 63 7.37 3.14 -8.10
C GLN A 63 6.19 4.14 -8.09
N ASN A 64 5.01 3.73 -8.54
CA ASN A 64 3.84 4.60 -8.60
C ASN A 64 3.35 5.05 -7.21
N LEU A 65 3.61 4.29 -6.14
CA LEU A 65 3.31 4.73 -4.77
C LEU A 65 4.15 5.97 -4.41
N PHE A 66 5.44 5.96 -4.73
CA PHE A 66 6.34 7.09 -4.52
C PHE A 66 5.99 8.28 -5.42
N ASN A 67 5.68 8.02 -6.69
CA ASN A 67 5.25 9.07 -7.62
C ASN A 67 3.97 9.76 -7.13
N GLY A 68 3.00 8.98 -6.63
CA GLY A 68 1.78 9.51 -6.03
C GLY A 68 2.06 10.38 -4.80
N PHE A 69 2.96 9.94 -3.93
CA PHE A 69 3.40 10.74 -2.79
C PHE A 69 4.05 12.06 -3.20
N VAL A 70 5.01 12.02 -4.14
CA VAL A 70 5.68 13.23 -4.66
C VAL A 70 4.68 14.18 -5.30
N HIS A 71 3.75 13.65 -6.10
CA HIS A 71 2.71 14.47 -6.72
C HIS A 71 1.81 15.15 -5.68
N ALA A 72 1.44 14.43 -4.62
CA ALA A 72 0.58 14.96 -3.57
C ALA A 72 1.22 16.08 -2.73
N ILE A 73 2.55 16.10 -2.61
CA ILE A 73 3.27 17.16 -1.88
C ILE A 73 3.72 18.33 -2.78
N ALA A 74 3.72 18.14 -4.10
CA ALA A 74 4.11 19.16 -5.07
C ALA A 74 2.98 20.13 -5.46
N GLY A 75 1.76 19.91 -4.93
CA GLY A 75 0.57 20.74 -5.14
C GLY A 75 0.41 21.84 -4.10
#